data_AF-A0A2S0U8H4-F1
#
_entry.id   AF-A0A2S0U8H4-F1
#
_cell.length_a   1.000
_cell.length_b   1.000
_cell.length_c   1.000
_cell.angle_alpha   90.00
_cell.angle_beta   90.00
_cell.angle_gamma   90.00
#
_symmetry.space_group_name_H-M   'P 1'
#
loop_
_entity.id
_entity.type
_entity.pdbx_description
1 polymer ?
#
loop_
_entity_poly.entity_id
_entity_poly.type
_entity_poly.pdbx_seq_one_letter_code
_entity_poly.pdbx_strand_id
1 'polypeptide(L)'
;MNIPTHLKHKPVIVSENYDKVDGRYSDNSDAKGLSLGLAQWNDRGKVDISAKVWRYTGEKWSRQSEELPLHRVLDLAILVARSMVHFREAYQYKDLYDPEHPVIDRVGLQGDAMTVSVCTDNERINEDIKLFSEALSRDDELIGERLRMLSGLLKEMGY
;
A
#
# COMPACT_ATOMS: atom_id res chain seq x y z
N MET A 1 5.57 2.79 14.49
CA MET A 1 6.86 3.20 13.93
C MET A 1 6.60 3.74 12.55
N ASN A 2 7.06 4.96 12.26
CA ASN A 2 6.81 5.55 10.96
C ASN A 2 7.75 4.94 9.92
N ILE A 3 7.22 4.72 8.71
CA ILE A 3 8.05 4.24 7.60
C ILE A 3 8.84 5.41 6.96
N PRO A 4 10.02 5.18 6.35
CA PRO A 4 10.80 6.26 5.76
C PRO A 4 10.13 6.87 4.52
N THR A 5 9.95 8.19 4.52
CA THR A 5 9.41 8.95 3.37
C THR A 5 10.50 9.65 2.55
N HIS A 6 11.71 9.80 3.11
CA HIS A 6 12.85 10.45 2.44
C HIS A 6 13.61 9.55 1.45
N LEU A 7 13.23 8.27 1.34
CA LEU A 7 13.86 7.33 0.40
C LEU A 7 13.30 7.50 -1.02
N LYS A 8 13.81 6.71 -1.96
CA LYS A 8 13.44 6.83 -3.38
C LYS A 8 12.00 6.40 -3.68
N HIS A 9 11.49 5.37 -3.01
CA HIS A 9 10.06 5.05 -3.07
C HIS A 9 9.26 6.15 -2.38
N LYS A 10 8.24 6.68 -3.05
CA LYS A 10 7.41 7.78 -2.54
C LYS A 10 6.05 7.24 -2.09
N PRO A 11 5.88 6.90 -0.79
CA PRO A 11 4.64 6.32 -0.31
C PRO A 11 3.49 7.32 -0.44
N VAL A 12 2.33 6.80 -0.83
CA VAL A 12 1.07 7.54 -0.97
C VAL A 12 0.02 6.96 -0.04
N ILE A 13 -0.16 5.63 -0.07
CA ILE A 13 -0.99 4.90 0.89
C ILE A 13 -0.08 4.05 1.77
N VAL A 14 -0.34 4.04 3.07
CA VAL A 14 0.47 3.33 4.07
C VAL A 14 -0.39 2.51 5.01
N SER A 15 0.19 1.42 5.48
CA SER A 15 -0.18 0.77 6.73
C SER A 15 1.06 0.69 7.59
N GLU A 16 1.17 1.59 8.55
CA GLU A 16 2.23 1.58 9.55
C GLU A 16 1.91 0.61 10.68
N ASN A 17 2.90 0.28 11.51
CA ASN A 17 2.78 -0.70 12.60
C ASN A 17 2.30 -2.07 12.11
N TYR A 18 2.69 -2.44 10.89
CA TYR A 18 2.30 -3.72 10.29
C TYR A 18 2.81 -4.93 11.10
N ASP A 19 3.85 -4.74 11.89
CA ASP A 19 4.38 -5.77 12.79
C ASP A 19 3.36 -6.25 13.82
N LYS A 20 2.26 -5.53 14.07
CA LYS A 20 1.15 -5.93 14.95
C LYS A 20 0.05 -6.75 14.27
N VAL A 21 0.13 -6.91 12.95
CA VAL A 21 -0.91 -7.57 12.13
C VAL A 21 -0.34 -8.60 11.17
N ASP A 22 0.98 -8.85 11.23
CA ASP A 22 1.72 -9.78 10.36
C ASP A 22 1.47 -11.26 10.70
N GLY A 23 0.20 -11.61 10.92
CA GLY A 23 -0.26 -12.95 11.23
C GLY A 23 0.47 -13.58 12.42
N ARG A 24 1.02 -14.79 12.21
CA ARG A 24 1.80 -15.51 13.24
C ARG A 24 3.07 -14.78 13.71
N TYR A 25 3.52 -13.77 12.97
CA TYR A 25 4.68 -12.95 13.32
C TYR A 25 4.29 -11.66 14.06
N SER A 26 3.01 -11.47 14.40
CA SER A 26 2.56 -10.33 15.21
C SER A 26 3.46 -10.11 16.42
N ASP A 27 3.80 -8.85 16.67
CA ASP A 27 4.66 -8.35 17.74
C ASP A 27 6.13 -8.82 17.70
N ASN A 28 6.47 -9.71 16.75
CA ASN A 28 7.83 -10.21 16.53
C ASN A 28 8.15 -10.29 15.03
N SER A 29 7.88 -9.18 14.33
CA SER A 29 8.16 -9.05 12.91
C SER A 29 9.20 -7.98 12.65
N ASP A 30 10.07 -8.25 11.69
CA ASP A 30 10.96 -7.26 11.10
C ASP A 30 10.25 -6.39 10.04
N ALA A 31 9.08 -6.80 9.54
CA ALA A 31 8.24 -6.01 8.65
C ALA A 31 7.43 -5.01 9.47
N LYS A 32 7.77 -3.73 9.37
CA LYS A 32 7.21 -2.64 10.18
C LYS A 32 6.09 -1.86 9.48
N GLY A 33 6.00 -1.94 8.16
CA GLY A 33 4.95 -1.27 7.41
C GLY A 33 4.80 -1.77 5.98
N LEU A 34 3.65 -1.46 5.40
CA LEU A 34 3.34 -1.67 3.99
C LEU A 34 3.05 -0.30 3.35
N SER A 35 3.40 -0.13 2.07
CA SER A 35 3.00 1.06 1.33
C SER A 35 2.70 0.78 -0.14
N LEU A 36 1.83 1.62 -0.70
CA LEU A 36 1.68 1.81 -2.14
C LEU A 36 2.15 3.22 -2.47
N GLY A 37 2.90 3.37 -3.56
CA GLY A 37 3.46 4.68 -3.90
C GLY A 37 4.23 4.66 -5.21
N LEU A 38 4.83 5.80 -5.55
CA LEU A 38 5.61 5.94 -6.77
C LEU A 38 6.88 5.08 -6.68
N ALA A 39 7.13 4.31 -7.72
CA ALA A 39 8.23 3.38 -7.79
C ALA A 39 9.57 4.12 -7.81
N GLN A 40 10.59 3.47 -7.23
CA GLN A 40 11.96 3.98 -7.22
C GLN A 40 12.60 3.99 -8.62
N TRP A 41 12.16 3.11 -9.51
CA TRP A 41 12.73 2.88 -10.84
C TRP A 41 11.76 3.35 -11.90
N ASN A 42 11.68 4.66 -12.08
CA ASN A 42 10.89 5.28 -13.12
C ASN A 42 11.77 5.49 -14.35
N ASP A 43 11.31 5.02 -15.51
CA ASP A 43 11.87 5.43 -16.79
C ASP A 43 11.64 6.94 -16.98
N ARG A 44 12.50 7.60 -17.77
CA ARG A 44 12.33 9.04 -18.05
C ARG A 44 10.94 9.29 -18.63
N GLY A 45 10.13 10.06 -17.92
CA GLY A 45 8.78 10.43 -18.34
C GLY A 45 7.69 9.40 -17.99
N LYS A 46 8.02 8.29 -17.32
CA LYS A 46 7.04 7.29 -16.89
C LYS A 46 7.07 7.16 -15.37
N VAL A 47 5.93 7.40 -14.73
CA VAL A 47 5.74 7.17 -13.30
C VAL A 47 5.04 5.83 -13.13
N ASP A 48 5.76 4.83 -12.62
CA ASP A 48 5.19 3.54 -12.25
C ASP A 48 4.83 3.54 -10.76
N ILE A 49 3.85 2.71 -10.39
CA ILE A 49 3.43 2.53 -8.99
C ILE A 49 3.85 1.15 -8.51
N SER A 50 4.17 1.03 -7.22
CA SER A 50 4.62 -0.22 -6.62
C SER A 50 4.09 -0.39 -5.21
N ALA A 51 3.82 -1.63 -4.84
CA ALA A 51 3.69 -2.05 -3.46
C ALA A 51 5.08 -2.30 -2.84
N LYS A 52 5.26 -1.93 -1.57
CA LYS A 52 6.51 -2.13 -0.84
C LYS A 52 6.25 -2.61 0.58
N VAL A 53 7.01 -3.63 0.98
CA VAL A 53 7.15 -4.05 2.37
C VAL A 53 8.37 -3.36 2.97
N TRP A 54 8.19 -2.74 4.13
CA TRP A 54 9.23 -2.05 4.87
C TRP A 54 9.74 -2.92 6.00
N ARG A 55 10.98 -3.41 5.86
CA ARG A 55 11.64 -4.17 6.93
C ARG A 55 12.74 -3.38 7.60
N TYR A 56 12.79 -3.49 8.92
CA TYR A 56 13.81 -2.87 9.76
C TYR A 56 14.47 -3.93 10.63
N THR A 57 15.78 -4.10 10.49
CA THR A 57 16.54 -5.13 11.22
C THR A 57 17.01 -4.67 12.61
N GLY A 58 16.55 -3.50 13.09
CA GLY A 58 17.09 -2.85 14.28
C GLY A 58 18.24 -1.88 14.01
N GLU A 59 18.89 -1.98 12.84
CA GLU A 59 20.01 -1.13 12.46
C GLU A 59 19.72 -0.32 11.19
N LYS A 60 19.10 -0.96 10.18
CA LYS A 60 18.86 -0.37 8.86
C LYS A 60 17.57 -0.85 8.22
N TRP A 61 17.06 -0.04 7.30
CA TRP A 61 15.95 -0.40 6.43
C TRP A 61 16.42 -1.27 5.27
N SER A 62 15.69 -2.36 5.00
CA SER A 62 15.97 -3.25 3.88
C SER A 62 15.79 -2.54 2.54
N ARG A 63 16.75 -2.74 1.62
CA ARG A 63 16.79 -2.00 0.34
C ARG A 63 16.08 -2.72 -0.80
N GLN A 64 16.12 -4.06 -0.95
CA GLN A 64 15.58 -4.79 -2.12
C GLN A 64 15.33 -6.31 -1.90
N SER A 65 14.60 -6.88 -2.88
CA SER A 65 14.16 -8.27 -3.16
C SER A 65 14.18 -9.27 -2.01
N GLU A 66 13.00 -9.78 -1.69
CA GLU A 66 12.76 -10.68 -0.57
C GLU A 66 11.72 -11.73 -0.95
N GLU A 67 11.86 -12.93 -0.41
CA GLU A 67 10.77 -13.91 -0.38
C GLU A 67 9.73 -13.47 0.65
N LEU A 68 8.46 -13.39 0.24
CA LEU A 68 7.36 -13.02 1.12
C LEU A 68 6.58 -14.27 1.54
N PRO A 69 6.28 -14.43 2.85
CA PRO A 69 5.25 -15.35 3.28
C PRO A 69 3.94 -15.08 2.54
N LEU A 70 3.17 -16.14 2.23
CA LEU A 70 1.95 -16.04 1.44
C LEU A 70 0.93 -15.04 2.02
N HIS A 71 0.81 -14.95 3.34
CA HIS A 71 -0.11 -14.01 3.97
C HIS A 71 0.26 -12.54 3.70
N ARG A 72 1.56 -12.20 3.63
CA ARG A 72 1.98 -10.83 3.27
C ARG A 72 1.64 -10.49 1.82
N VAL A 73 1.63 -11.48 0.92
CA VAL A 73 1.17 -11.29 -0.47
C VAL A 73 -0.32 -10.97 -0.48
N LEU A 74 -1.12 -11.67 0.34
CA LEU A 74 -2.55 -11.40 0.48
C LEU A 74 -2.81 -10.05 1.16
N ASP A 75 -2.05 -9.68 2.18
CA ASP A 75 -2.18 -8.38 2.86
C ASP A 75 -1.87 -7.22 1.91
N LEU A 76 -0.86 -7.37 1.04
CA LEU A 76 -0.61 -6.43 -0.04
C LEU A 76 -1.77 -6.37 -1.04
N ALA A 77 -2.36 -7.51 -1.40
CA ALA A 77 -3.54 -7.54 -2.27
C ALA A 77 -4.75 -6.83 -1.62
N ILE A 78 -4.95 -7.02 -0.31
CA ILE A 78 -5.98 -6.32 0.48
C ILE A 78 -5.70 -4.81 0.49
N LEU A 79 -4.45 -4.39 0.74
CA LEU A 79 -4.06 -2.98 0.72
C LEU A 79 -4.31 -2.34 -0.66
N VAL A 80 -3.97 -3.04 -1.75
CA VAL A 80 -4.25 -2.61 -3.13
C VAL A 80 -5.75 -2.47 -3.35
N ALA A 81 -6.53 -3.51 -3.07
CA ALA A 81 -7.98 -3.50 -3.27
C ALA A 81 -8.64 -2.38 -2.45
N ARG A 82 -8.22 -2.19 -1.19
CA ARG A 82 -8.77 -1.14 -0.34
C ARG A 82 -8.47 0.25 -0.88
N SER A 83 -7.22 0.49 -1.27
CA SER A 83 -6.77 1.75 -1.86
C SER A 83 -7.53 2.07 -3.15
N MET A 84 -7.77 1.08 -4.00
CA MET A 84 -8.52 1.29 -5.23
C MET A 84 -9.96 1.71 -4.98
N VAL A 85 -10.61 1.19 -3.94
CA VAL A 85 -11.95 1.67 -3.58
C VAL A 85 -11.92 3.12 -3.10
N HIS A 86 -10.89 3.52 -2.34
CA HIS A 86 -10.69 4.94 -2.00
C HIS A 86 -10.59 5.80 -3.27
N PHE A 87 -9.70 5.42 -4.20
CA PHE A 87 -9.47 6.20 -5.42
C PHE A 87 -10.67 6.27 -6.38
N ARG A 88 -11.62 5.33 -6.31
CA ARG A 88 -12.88 5.43 -7.06
C ARG A 88 -13.72 6.63 -6.65
N GLU A 89 -13.70 6.98 -5.38
CA GLU A 89 -14.50 8.07 -4.82
C GLU A 89 -13.65 9.31 -4.49
N ALA A 90 -12.32 9.21 -4.61
CA ALA A 90 -11.38 10.25 -4.18
C ALA A 90 -11.53 11.58 -4.94
N TYR A 91 -12.12 11.56 -6.14
CA TYR A 91 -12.37 12.76 -6.94
C TYR A 91 -13.27 13.81 -6.24
N GLN A 92 -14.00 13.41 -5.19
CA GLN A 92 -14.79 14.34 -4.38
C GLN A 92 -13.92 15.27 -3.51
N TYR A 93 -12.67 14.88 -3.25
CA TYR A 93 -11.73 15.66 -2.45
C TYR A 93 -10.78 16.45 -3.34
N LYS A 94 -10.51 17.71 -2.97
CA LYS A 94 -9.58 18.59 -3.70
C LYS A 94 -8.19 17.97 -3.89
N ASP A 95 -7.68 17.30 -2.86
CA ASP A 95 -6.36 16.69 -2.85
C ASP A 95 -6.42 15.15 -2.91
N LEU A 96 -7.56 14.58 -3.34
CA LEU A 96 -7.83 13.14 -3.43
C LEU A 96 -7.93 12.40 -2.07
N TYR A 97 -7.97 13.13 -0.96
CA TYR A 97 -8.29 12.63 0.39
C TYR A 97 -8.76 13.77 1.29
N ASP A 98 -9.32 13.43 2.46
CA ASP A 98 -9.62 14.41 3.52
C ASP A 98 -8.36 14.64 4.39
N PRO A 99 -7.75 15.85 4.38
CA PRO A 99 -6.57 16.14 5.19
C PRO A 99 -6.82 16.08 6.71
N GLU A 100 -8.06 16.32 7.15
CA GLU A 100 -8.42 16.26 8.58
C GLU A 100 -8.66 14.81 9.04
N HIS A 101 -8.99 13.92 8.10
CA HIS A 101 -9.25 12.50 8.34
C HIS A 101 -8.50 11.61 7.33
N PRO A 102 -7.15 11.53 7.40
CA PRO A 102 -6.35 10.80 6.42
C PRO A 102 -6.45 9.27 6.52
N VAL A 103 -7.10 8.74 7.57
CA VAL A 103 -7.36 7.31 7.73
C VAL A 103 -8.51 6.89 6.82
N ILE A 104 -8.24 5.93 5.93
CA ILE A 104 -9.18 5.43 4.93
C ILE A 104 -10.03 4.29 5.50
N ASP A 105 -9.39 3.32 6.18
CA ASP A 105 -10.07 2.14 6.70
C ASP A 105 -9.23 1.44 7.78
N ARG A 106 -9.88 0.56 8.55
CA ARG A 106 -9.22 -0.30 9.53
C ARG A 106 -9.69 -1.74 9.32
N VAL A 107 -8.88 -2.51 8.59
CA VAL A 107 -9.20 -3.87 8.15
C VAL A 107 -8.78 -4.88 9.22
N GLY A 108 -9.74 -5.58 9.83
CA GLY A 108 -9.44 -6.62 10.82
C GLY A 108 -8.69 -7.80 10.20
N LEU A 109 -7.55 -8.19 10.81
CA LEU A 109 -6.72 -9.32 10.39
C LEU A 109 -6.30 -10.15 11.62
N GLN A 110 -5.52 -11.21 11.41
CA GLN A 110 -4.95 -11.97 12.51
C GLN A 110 -3.94 -11.09 13.29
N GLY A 111 -4.18 -10.89 14.59
CA GLY A 111 -3.44 -9.95 15.43
C GLY A 111 -4.36 -8.79 15.83
N ASP A 112 -4.09 -7.61 15.28
CA ASP A 112 -4.92 -6.39 15.38
C ASP A 112 -5.64 -6.11 14.04
N ALA A 113 -5.73 -4.85 13.64
CA ALA A 113 -6.30 -4.43 12.36
C ALA A 113 -5.30 -3.57 11.57
N MET A 114 -5.21 -3.86 10.28
CA MET A 114 -4.41 -3.09 9.33
C MET A 114 -5.07 -1.74 9.11
N THR A 115 -4.48 -0.69 9.68
CA THR A 115 -4.96 0.70 9.50
C THR A 115 -4.39 1.25 8.21
N VAL A 116 -5.26 1.55 7.26
CA VAL A 116 -4.90 2.07 5.94
C VAL A 116 -5.11 3.58 5.95
N SER A 117 -4.08 4.36 5.60
CA SER A 117 -4.15 5.81 5.58
C SER A 117 -3.33 6.43 4.45
N VAL A 118 -3.62 7.70 4.14
CA VAL A 118 -2.77 8.52 3.29
C VAL A 118 -1.48 8.88 4.03
N CYS A 119 -0.35 8.86 3.34
CA CYS A 119 0.97 9.15 3.90
C CYS A 119 1.20 10.67 4.04
N THR A 120 0.60 11.29 5.06
CA THR A 120 0.75 12.73 5.31
C THR A 120 2.19 13.13 5.70
N ASP A 121 3.01 12.18 6.11
CA ASP A 121 4.45 12.35 6.35
C ASP A 121 5.29 12.47 5.06
N ASN A 122 4.69 12.24 3.89
CA ASN A 122 5.31 12.54 2.60
C ASN A 122 5.18 14.04 2.31
N GLU A 123 6.31 14.76 2.31
CA GLU A 123 6.36 16.22 2.07
C GLU A 123 5.73 16.66 0.73
N ARG A 124 5.63 15.75 -0.25
CA ARG A 124 5.02 16.00 -1.56
C ARG A 124 3.70 15.26 -1.76
N ILE A 125 3.03 14.86 -0.69
CA ILE A 125 1.84 14.01 -0.75
C ILE A 125 0.77 14.50 -1.74
N ASN A 126 0.49 15.81 -1.78
CA ASN A 126 -0.55 16.37 -2.66
C ASN A 126 -0.20 16.31 -4.17
N GLU A 127 1.08 16.23 -4.52
CA GLU A 127 1.55 16.02 -5.89
C GLU A 127 1.63 14.52 -6.19
N ASP A 128 2.29 13.76 -5.31
CA ASP A 128 2.54 12.33 -5.49
C ASP A 128 1.24 11.51 -5.54
N ILE A 129 0.21 11.89 -4.77
CA ILE A 129 -1.09 11.21 -4.81
C ILE A 129 -1.80 11.37 -6.16
N LYS A 130 -1.62 12.51 -6.83
CA LYS A 130 -2.20 12.76 -8.16
C LYS A 130 -1.47 11.93 -9.20
N LEU A 131 -0.13 11.94 -9.17
CA LEU A 131 0.69 11.07 -10.03
C LEU A 131 0.38 9.58 -9.82
N PHE A 132 0.15 9.17 -8.57
CA PHE A 132 -0.26 7.81 -8.24
C PHE A 132 -1.64 7.49 -8.83
N SER A 133 -2.62 8.38 -8.68
CA SER A 133 -3.97 8.20 -9.22
C SER A 133 -3.98 8.17 -10.76
N GLU A 134 -3.13 8.96 -11.41
CA GLU A 134 -2.94 8.96 -12.86
C GLU A 134 -2.33 7.65 -13.34
N ALA A 135 -1.27 7.18 -12.67
CA ALA A 135 -0.65 5.89 -12.98
C ALA A 135 -1.61 4.72 -12.75
N LEU A 136 -2.40 4.77 -11.67
CA LEU A 136 -3.44 3.77 -11.38
C LEU A 136 -4.49 3.73 -12.50
N SER A 137 -4.95 4.89 -12.96
CA SER A 137 -5.92 5.00 -14.06
C SER A 137 -5.35 4.48 -15.39
N ARG A 138 -4.06 4.75 -15.66
CA ARG A 138 -3.39 4.28 -16.88
C ARG A 138 -3.31 2.75 -16.93
N ASP A 139 -3.13 2.11 -15.78
CA ASP A 139 -3.00 0.66 -15.66
C ASP A 139 -4.33 -0.03 -15.26
N ASP A 140 -5.47 0.67 -15.34
CA ASP A 140 -6.78 0.17 -14.87
C ASP A 140 -7.22 -1.13 -15.56
N GLU A 141 -6.98 -1.26 -16.87
CA GLU A 141 -7.29 -2.50 -17.61
C GLU A 141 -6.46 -3.67 -17.07
N LEU A 142 -5.13 -3.46 -16.95
CA LEU A 142 -4.18 -4.47 -16.48
C LEU A 142 -4.55 -4.94 -15.07
N ILE A 143 -4.72 -3.99 -14.14
CA ILE A 143 -5.03 -4.27 -12.74
C ILE A 143 -6.44 -4.88 -12.61
N GLY A 144 -7.42 -4.33 -13.33
CA GLY A 144 -8.80 -4.80 -13.34
C GLY A 144 -8.95 -6.24 -13.81
N GLU A 145 -8.18 -6.68 -14.81
CA GLU A 145 -8.11 -8.08 -15.23
C GLU A 145 -7.67 -9.00 -14.07
N ARG A 146 -6.57 -8.66 -13.38
CA ARG A 146 -6.03 -9.48 -12.28
C ARG A 146 -6.98 -9.55 -11.10
N LEU A 147 -7.63 -8.43 -10.76
CA LEU A 147 -8.61 -8.38 -9.68
C LEU A 147 -9.86 -9.20 -10.00
N ARG A 148 -10.36 -9.16 -11.24
CA ARG A 148 -11.48 -10.01 -11.68
C ARG A 148 -11.13 -11.49 -11.57
N MET A 149 -9.93 -11.88 -12.02
CA MET A 149 -9.43 -13.25 -11.89
C MET A 149 -9.32 -13.69 -10.43
N LEU A 150 -8.70 -12.87 -9.57
CA LEU A 150 -8.58 -13.15 -8.14
C LEU A 150 -9.95 -13.31 -7.48
N SER A 151 -10.90 -12.40 -7.77
CA SER A 151 -12.27 -12.48 -7.23
C SER A 151 -12.99 -13.75 -7.68
N GLY A 152 -12.82 -14.17 -8.94
CA GLY A 152 -13.40 -15.41 -9.46
C GLY A 152 -12.85 -16.64 -8.73
N LEU A 153 -11.53 -16.72 -8.59
CA LEU A 153 -10.86 -17.83 -7.90
C LEU A 153 -11.24 -17.91 -6.42
N LEU A 154 -11.32 -16.77 -5.71
CA LEU A 154 -11.75 -16.73 -4.32
C LEU A 154 -13.18 -17.28 -4.15
N LYS A 155 -14.09 -16.89 -5.04
CA LYS A 155 -15.47 -17.41 -5.04
C LYS A 155 -15.55 -18.90 -5.37
N GLU A 156 -14.72 -19.38 -6.31
CA GLU A 156 -14.61 -20.82 -6.62
C GLU A 156 -14.14 -21.63 -5.40
N MET A 157 -13.22 -21.08 -4.62
CA MET A 157 -12.74 -21.68 -3.37
C MET A 157 -13.74 -21.56 -2.20
N GLY A 158 -14.84 -20.83 -2.36
CA GLY A 158 -15.88 -20.65 -1.35
C GLY A 158 -15.62 -19.54 -0.32
N TYR A 159 -14.76 -18.58 -0.64
CA TYR A 159 -14.60 -17.34 0.14
C TYR A 159 -15.59 -16.24 -0.27
#